data_AF-A0A7S7UQ04-F1
#
_entry.id   AF-A0A7S7UQ04-F1
#
_cell.length_a   1.000
_cell.length_b   1.000
_cell.length_c   1.000
_cell.angle_alpha   90.00
_cell.angle_beta   90.00
_cell.angle_gamma   90.00
#
_symmetry.space_group_name_H-M   'P 1'
#
loop_
_entity.id
_entity.type
_entity.pdbx_description
1 polymer ?
#
loop_
_entity_poly.entity_id
_entity_poly.type
_entity_poly.pdbx_seq_one_letter_code
_entity_poly.pdbx_strand_id
1 'polypeptide(L)'
;MQTSDSTGASYERRHFIGGSDARTIMGDDAPALLRLWREKRGELQPNDLSGNLLVQLGSCTEPLNRHWYEKNTGQTVTDVQRRIFHPVHRWMAATLDGRIEASGAVFEAKFAQPWCFSEEAAATRHMAQLQHNMWVTAARSAVLSIITGGGKWIEMTIPADPLYQHLLLTAEKKFWRCVETGEPPQLFGIEPPRPQLEAVRMVDMSGSNMWAEFAEIYRRTKDAAAEHEQAKGELKALVPDDAKEACGNGVRAKRSKSGAISFEVIAVA
;
A
#
# COMPACT_ATOMS: atom_id res chain seq x y z
N MET A 1 10.81 49.66 -15.93
CA MET A 1 11.16 48.26 -16.23
C MET A 1 11.90 47.73 -15.02
N GLN A 2 11.14 47.26 -14.02
CA GLN A 2 11.68 46.63 -12.80
C GLN A 2 11.57 45.13 -13.01
N THR A 3 12.70 44.46 -13.14
CA THR A 3 12.80 43.00 -13.12
C THR A 3 12.62 42.56 -11.66
N SER A 4 11.49 41.92 -11.39
CA SER A 4 11.22 41.22 -10.14
C SER A 4 12.09 39.97 -10.08
N ASP A 5 13.08 39.95 -9.19
CA ASP A 5 13.79 38.74 -8.78
C ASP A 5 12.81 37.79 -8.08
N SER A 6 12.33 36.76 -8.78
CA SER A 6 11.67 35.62 -8.16
C SER A 6 12.73 34.61 -7.73
N THR A 7 13.43 34.89 -6.63
CA THR A 7 14.25 33.90 -5.93
C THR A 7 13.33 32.92 -5.20
N GLY A 8 12.85 31.91 -5.93
CA GLY A 8 12.24 30.74 -5.31
C GLY A 8 13.28 30.04 -4.44
N ALA A 9 13.27 30.31 -3.14
CA ALA A 9 14.14 29.64 -2.18
C ALA A 9 13.98 28.12 -2.34
N SER A 10 15.00 27.46 -2.89
CA SER A 10 15.07 26.00 -2.97
C SER A 10 15.24 25.48 -1.55
N TYR A 11 14.13 25.24 -0.86
CA TYR A 11 14.15 24.55 0.42
C TYR A 11 14.77 23.17 0.19
N GLU A 12 15.93 22.93 0.79
CA GLU A 12 16.60 21.63 0.71
C GLU A 12 15.68 20.53 1.23
N ARG A 13 15.60 19.40 0.51
CA ARG A 13 14.70 18.26 0.80
C ARG A 13 14.86 17.67 2.21
N ARG A 14 15.93 18.00 2.92
CA ARG A 14 16.15 17.55 4.31
C ARG A 14 15.24 18.23 5.33
N HIS A 15 14.70 19.41 5.02
CA HIS A 15 13.90 20.21 5.98
C HIS A 15 12.40 19.86 6.01
N PHE A 16 11.98 18.83 5.28
CA PHE A 16 10.61 18.35 5.29
C PHE A 16 10.54 16.86 4.97
N ILE A 17 9.44 16.21 5.32
CA ILE A 17 9.05 14.87 4.87
C ILE A 17 8.27 15.02 3.57
N GLY A 18 8.73 14.33 2.53
CA GLY A 18 8.07 14.22 1.24
C GLY A 18 7.26 12.94 1.09
N GLY A 19 6.36 12.90 0.09
CA GLY A 19 5.58 11.69 -0.20
C GLY A 19 6.43 10.45 -0.47
N SER A 20 7.63 10.58 -1.06
CA SER A 20 8.55 9.43 -1.22
C SER A 20 9.09 8.92 0.11
N ASP A 21 9.25 9.80 1.10
CA ASP A 21 9.80 9.49 2.41
C ASP A 21 8.77 8.76 3.28
N ALA A 22 7.48 9.11 3.12
CA ALA A 22 6.34 8.45 3.75
C ALA A 22 6.40 6.92 3.61
N ARG A 23 6.81 6.45 2.43
CA ARG A 23 6.98 5.02 2.14
C ARG A 23 8.05 4.36 3.01
N THR A 24 9.20 5.01 3.18
CA THR A 24 10.27 4.49 4.04
C THR A 24 9.87 4.53 5.51
N ILE A 25 9.14 5.57 5.92
CA ILE A 25 8.65 5.75 7.30
C ILE A 25 7.60 4.68 7.67
N MET A 26 6.71 4.36 6.74
CA MET A 26 5.66 3.34 6.92
C MET A 26 6.14 1.90 6.64
N GLY A 27 7.36 1.74 6.12
CA GLY A 27 7.92 0.44 5.74
C GLY A 27 8.48 -0.34 6.92
N ASP A 28 9.05 -1.50 6.60
CA ASP A 28 9.68 -2.46 7.51
C ASP A 28 11.21 -2.52 7.39
N ASP A 29 11.80 -1.72 6.50
CA ASP A 29 13.25 -1.65 6.28
C ASP A 29 13.91 -0.68 7.28
N ALA A 30 14.35 -1.24 8.42
CA ALA A 30 15.02 -0.47 9.47
C ALA A 30 16.32 0.21 9.00
N PRO A 31 17.21 -0.44 8.20
CA PRO A 31 18.35 0.23 7.57
C PRO A 31 17.95 1.46 6.72
N ALA A 32 16.93 1.35 5.88
CA ALA A 32 16.47 2.46 5.06
C ALA A 32 15.87 3.60 5.90
N LEU A 33 15.12 3.27 6.96
CA LEU A 33 14.59 4.26 7.91
C LEU A 33 15.70 5.04 8.62
N LEU A 34 16.70 4.33 9.13
CA LEU A 34 17.84 4.95 9.80
C LEU A 34 18.64 5.83 8.83
N ARG A 35 18.81 5.38 7.59
CA ARG A 35 19.47 6.16 6.54
C ARG A 35 18.71 7.46 6.26
N LEU A 36 17.40 7.37 6.02
CA LEU A 36 16.55 8.54 5.78
C LEU A 36 16.68 9.54 6.94
N TRP A 37 16.69 9.07 8.18
CA TRP A 37 16.89 9.94 9.36
C TRP A 37 18.24 10.67 9.33
N ARG A 38 19.34 9.99 9.00
CA ARG A 38 20.66 10.63 8.83
C ARG A 38 20.66 11.66 7.70
N GLU A 39 19.99 11.37 6.60
CA GLU A 39 19.83 12.31 5.48
C GLU A 39 19.05 13.57 5.91
N LYS A 40 17.94 13.42 6.64
CA LYS A 40 17.17 14.55 7.18
C LYS A 40 17.96 15.40 8.17
N ARG A 41 18.86 14.79 8.93
CA ARG A 41 19.77 15.50 9.84
C ARG A 41 20.99 16.11 9.15
N GLY A 42 21.21 15.83 7.87
CA GLY A 42 22.40 16.27 7.13
C GLY A 42 23.69 15.54 7.55
N GLU A 43 23.57 14.41 8.26
CA GLU A 43 24.69 13.56 8.66
C GLU A 43 25.14 12.64 7.53
N LEU A 44 24.29 12.46 6.53
CA LEU A 44 24.54 11.67 5.34
C LEU A 44 24.02 12.40 4.11
N GLN A 45 24.77 12.35 3.01
CA GLN A 45 24.29 12.89 1.74
C GLN A 45 23.28 11.93 1.09
N PRO A 46 22.27 12.44 0.36
CA PRO A 46 21.38 11.62 -0.44
C PRO A 46 22.18 10.74 -1.41
N ASN A 47 21.66 9.54 -1.69
CA ASN A 47 22.26 8.69 -2.72
C ASN A 47 22.24 9.39 -4.08
N ASP A 48 23.35 9.32 -4.81
CA ASP A 48 23.34 9.65 -6.22
C ASP A 48 22.65 8.52 -7.00
N LEU A 49 21.49 8.84 -7.57
CA LEU A 49 20.68 7.92 -8.36
C LEU A 49 20.76 8.22 -9.87
N SER A 50 21.67 9.11 -10.29
CA SER A 50 21.87 9.47 -11.71
C SER A 50 22.23 8.26 -12.58
N GLY A 51 23.04 7.34 -12.05
CA GLY A 51 23.40 6.09 -12.72
C GLY A 51 22.35 4.96 -12.58
N ASN A 52 21.28 5.15 -11.81
CA ASN A 52 20.27 4.11 -11.60
C ASN A 52 19.24 4.12 -12.74
N LEU A 53 19.37 3.15 -13.66
CA LEU A 53 18.51 3.05 -14.84
C LEU A 53 17.01 3.05 -14.52
N LEU A 54 16.56 2.41 -13.44
CA LEU A 54 15.13 2.37 -13.09
C LEU A 54 14.61 3.74 -12.65
N VAL A 55 15.42 4.52 -11.92
CA VAL A 55 15.10 5.90 -11.54
C VAL A 55 15.06 6.80 -12.76
N GLN A 56 16.00 6.63 -13.70
CA GLN A 56 16.03 7.37 -14.95
C GLN A 56 14.83 7.04 -15.85
N LEU A 57 14.45 5.76 -15.96
CA LEU A 57 13.25 5.34 -16.69
C LEU A 57 11.98 5.96 -16.08
N GLY A 58 11.86 5.95 -14.75
CA GLY A 58 10.75 6.64 -14.08
C GLY A 58 10.67 8.12 -14.44
N SER A 59 11.79 8.83 -14.35
CA SER A 59 11.87 10.26 -14.64
C SER A 59 11.57 10.59 -16.10
N CYS A 60 12.12 9.82 -17.05
CA CYS A 60 11.90 10.02 -18.49
C CYS A 60 10.48 9.66 -18.92
N THR A 61 9.83 8.71 -18.25
CA THR A 61 8.48 8.27 -18.61
C THR A 61 7.39 9.10 -17.96
N GLU A 62 7.67 9.91 -16.94
CA GLU A 62 6.67 10.76 -16.28
C GLU A 62 5.94 11.71 -17.26
N PRO A 63 6.60 12.47 -18.16
CA PRO A 63 5.88 13.31 -19.12
C PRO A 63 5.05 12.51 -20.12
N LEU A 64 5.55 11.34 -20.56
CA LEU A 64 4.82 10.42 -21.43
C LEU A 64 3.57 9.89 -20.74
N ASN A 65 3.69 9.50 -19.47
CA ASN A 65 2.61 8.96 -18.67
C ASN A 65 1.49 9.98 -18.48
N ARG A 66 1.85 11.23 -18.14
CA ARG A 66 0.91 12.35 -18.09
C ARG A 66 0.21 12.56 -19.44
N HIS A 67 0.96 12.70 -20.53
CA HIS A 67 0.37 12.92 -21.86
C HIS A 67 -0.60 11.79 -22.25
N TRP A 68 -0.22 10.54 -21.94
CA TRP A 68 -1.06 9.39 -22.23
C TRP A 68 -2.35 9.40 -21.41
N TYR A 69 -2.27 9.73 -20.11
CA TYR A 69 -3.45 9.92 -19.26
C TYR A 69 -4.39 11.00 -19.80
N GLU A 70 -3.86 12.19 -20.12
CA GLU A 70 -4.67 13.32 -20.63
C GLU A 70 -5.37 12.95 -21.95
N LYS A 71 -4.66 12.26 -22.85
CA LYS A 71 -5.20 11.81 -24.14
C LYS A 71 -6.33 10.78 -23.97
N ASN A 72 -6.20 9.83 -23.05
CA ASN A 72 -7.17 8.74 -22.91
C ASN A 72 -8.40 9.14 -22.07
N THR A 73 -8.22 10.03 -21.10
CA THR A 73 -9.31 10.44 -20.19
C THR A 73 -9.96 11.76 -20.59
N GLY A 74 -9.29 12.57 -21.41
CA GLY A 74 -9.70 13.95 -21.72
C GLY A 74 -9.53 14.93 -20.56
N GLN A 75 -8.96 14.50 -19.43
CA GLN A 75 -8.72 15.35 -18.25
C GLN A 75 -7.36 16.03 -18.34
N THR A 76 -7.28 17.31 -17.95
CA THR A 76 -6.05 18.08 -17.95
C THR A 76 -5.29 17.95 -16.62
N VAL A 77 -3.98 17.75 -16.69
CA VAL A 77 -3.07 17.70 -15.53
C VAL A 77 -2.30 19.02 -15.42
N THR A 78 -2.43 19.66 -14.27
CA THR A 78 -1.84 20.95 -13.90
C THR A 78 -0.87 20.78 -12.72
N ASP A 79 -0.32 21.86 -12.17
CA ASP A 79 0.58 21.84 -10.99
C ASP A 79 1.76 20.85 -11.11
N VAL A 80 2.25 20.62 -12.33
CA VAL A 80 3.33 19.66 -12.63
C VAL A 80 4.62 20.09 -11.94
N GLN A 81 5.24 19.15 -11.21
CA GLN A 81 6.45 19.35 -10.42
C GLN A 81 6.33 20.48 -9.37
N ARG A 82 5.10 20.88 -9.02
CA ARG A 82 4.86 21.91 -8.02
C ARG A 82 5.08 21.33 -6.63
N ARG A 83 5.83 22.05 -5.81
CA ARG A 83 5.99 21.75 -4.38
C ARG A 83 4.95 22.49 -3.56
N ILE A 84 4.21 21.76 -2.73
CA ILE A 84 3.17 22.28 -1.84
C ILE A 84 3.55 21.88 -0.40
N PHE A 85 3.54 22.83 0.52
CA PHE A 85 3.73 22.58 1.95
C PHE A 85 2.38 22.50 2.64
N HIS A 86 2.26 21.60 3.62
CA HIS A 86 1.04 21.51 4.41
C HIS A 86 0.83 22.83 5.19
N PRO A 87 -0.39 23.39 5.24
CA PRO A 87 -0.63 24.72 5.82
C PRO A 87 -0.29 24.82 7.31
N VAL A 88 -0.54 23.74 8.07
CA VAL A 88 -0.26 23.63 9.52
C VAL A 88 1.08 22.94 9.80
N HIS A 89 1.27 21.70 9.35
CA HIS A 89 2.49 20.92 9.54
C HIS A 89 3.59 21.30 8.54
N ARG A 90 4.34 22.37 8.81
CA ARG A 90 5.39 22.90 7.90
C ARG A 90 6.53 21.95 7.60
N TRP A 91 6.69 20.88 8.39
CA TRP A 91 7.63 19.79 8.14
C TRP A 91 7.11 18.77 7.11
N MET A 92 5.92 18.94 6.54
CA MET A 92 5.37 18.10 5.47
C MET A 92 5.28 18.88 4.15
N ALA A 93 5.69 18.25 3.05
CA ALA A 93 5.50 18.80 1.72
C ALA A 93 5.32 17.71 0.66
N ALA A 94 4.54 18.00 -0.38
CA ALA A 94 4.36 17.14 -1.54
C ALA A 94 4.99 17.81 -2.75
N THR A 95 5.81 17.08 -3.50
CA THR A 95 6.19 17.46 -4.87
C THR A 95 5.36 16.59 -5.79
N LEU A 96 4.45 17.20 -6.53
CA LEU A 96 3.44 16.47 -7.30
C LEU A 96 3.92 16.23 -8.73
N ASP A 97 3.66 15.05 -9.28
CA ASP A 97 3.78 14.82 -10.72
C ASP A 97 2.68 15.62 -11.47
N GLY A 98 1.55 15.87 -10.80
CA GLY A 98 0.58 16.89 -11.17
C GLY A 98 -0.70 16.86 -10.34
N ARG A 99 -1.69 17.63 -10.79
CA ARG A 99 -3.04 17.68 -10.21
C ARG A 99 -4.07 17.75 -11.33
N ILE A 100 -5.09 16.91 -11.24
CA ILE A 100 -6.18 16.90 -12.23
C ILE A 100 -7.00 18.19 -12.04
N GLU A 101 -7.11 19.00 -13.09
CA GLU A 101 -7.73 20.33 -13.01
C GLU A 101 -9.19 20.27 -12.55
N ALA A 102 -9.97 19.36 -13.14
CA ALA A 102 -11.41 19.28 -12.91
C ALA A 102 -11.78 18.79 -11.49
N SER A 103 -11.04 17.82 -10.95
CA SER A 103 -11.35 17.16 -9.68
C SER A 103 -10.48 17.63 -8.52
N GLY A 104 -9.34 18.25 -8.81
CA GLY A 104 -8.30 18.56 -7.83
C GLY A 104 -7.60 17.32 -7.27
N ALA A 105 -7.79 16.13 -7.86
CA ALA A 105 -7.13 14.91 -7.45
C ALA A 105 -5.62 14.97 -7.74
N VAL A 106 -4.82 14.37 -6.86
CA VAL A 106 -3.37 14.24 -7.07
C VAL A 106 -3.13 13.33 -8.27
N PHE A 107 -2.25 13.70 -9.19
CA PHE A 107 -1.78 12.81 -10.25
C PHE A 107 -0.39 12.31 -9.89
N GLU A 108 -0.20 11.00 -9.90
CA GLU A 108 1.08 10.33 -9.61
C GLU A 108 1.41 9.36 -10.75
N ALA A 109 2.55 9.56 -11.40
CA ALA A 109 3.03 8.73 -12.48
C ALA A 109 4.07 7.72 -11.99
N LYS A 110 3.97 6.47 -12.45
CA LYS A 110 4.99 5.44 -12.17
C LYS A 110 5.37 4.65 -13.41
N PHE A 111 6.63 4.25 -13.43
CA PHE A 111 7.12 3.20 -14.28
C PHE A 111 7.19 1.90 -13.48
N ALA A 112 6.62 0.82 -14.03
CA ALA A 112 6.68 -0.51 -13.42
C ALA A 112 7.42 -1.48 -14.34
N GLN A 113 8.25 -2.34 -13.75
CA GLN A 113 8.82 -3.46 -14.49
C GLN A 113 7.70 -4.45 -14.86
N PRO A 114 7.82 -5.17 -16.00
CA PRO A 114 6.73 -5.99 -16.53
C PRO A 114 6.45 -7.26 -15.71
N TRP A 115 7.42 -7.74 -14.95
CA TRP A 115 7.35 -9.00 -14.20
C TRP A 115 6.55 -8.83 -12.90
N CYS A 116 5.61 -9.74 -12.63
CA CYS A 116 4.83 -9.80 -11.38
C CYS A 116 4.00 -8.54 -11.04
N PHE A 117 3.62 -7.74 -12.05
CA PHE A 117 2.76 -6.58 -11.82
C PHE A 117 1.34 -7.01 -11.43
N SER A 118 0.85 -6.52 -10.29
CA SER A 118 -0.58 -6.47 -9.98
C SER A 118 -0.98 -5.06 -9.54
N GLU A 119 -2.22 -4.69 -9.83
CA GLU A 119 -2.81 -3.39 -9.43
C GLU A 119 -2.80 -3.26 -7.90
N GLU A 120 -3.12 -4.34 -7.17
CA GLU A 120 -3.08 -4.40 -5.70
C GLU A 120 -1.66 -4.19 -5.15
N ALA A 121 -0.65 -4.86 -5.73
CA ALA A 121 0.72 -4.67 -5.30
C ALA A 121 1.19 -3.24 -5.59
N ALA A 122 0.81 -2.67 -6.74
CA ALA A 122 1.15 -1.29 -7.08
C ALA A 122 0.47 -0.27 -6.15
N ALA A 123 -0.83 -0.41 -5.90
CA ALA A 123 -1.56 0.44 -4.97
C ALA A 123 -0.96 0.36 -3.56
N THR A 124 -0.73 -0.86 -3.03
CA THR A 124 -0.10 -1.08 -1.73
C THR A 124 1.29 -0.43 -1.66
N ARG A 125 2.09 -0.62 -2.71
CA ARG A 125 3.46 -0.09 -2.83
C ARG A 125 3.53 1.43 -2.78
N HIS A 126 2.50 2.11 -3.27
CA HIS A 126 2.46 3.57 -3.39
C HIS A 126 1.49 4.24 -2.41
N MET A 127 0.75 3.47 -1.60
CA MET A 127 -0.30 3.98 -0.72
C MET A 127 0.21 5.07 0.23
N ALA A 128 1.34 4.85 0.90
CA ALA A 128 1.91 5.83 1.82
C ALA A 128 2.20 7.18 1.13
N GLN A 129 2.75 7.13 -0.07
CA GLN A 129 3.04 8.33 -0.87
C GLN A 129 1.76 9.03 -1.33
N LEU A 130 0.78 8.27 -1.84
CA LEU A 130 -0.49 8.82 -2.31
C LEU A 130 -1.26 9.48 -1.15
N GLN A 131 -1.38 8.79 -0.02
CA GLN A 131 -2.07 9.30 1.16
C GLN A 131 -1.36 10.52 1.76
N HIS A 132 -0.02 10.54 1.78
CA HIS A 132 0.77 11.72 2.16
C HIS A 132 0.46 12.91 1.26
N ASN A 133 0.57 12.73 -0.06
CA ASN A 133 0.35 13.79 -1.03
C ASN A 133 -1.08 14.33 -0.94
N MET A 134 -2.08 13.45 -0.79
CA MET A 134 -3.47 13.85 -0.57
C MET A 134 -3.65 14.64 0.72
N TRP A 135 -3.01 14.22 1.83
CA TRP A 135 -3.08 14.93 3.10
C TRP A 135 -2.47 16.33 3.02
N VAL A 136 -1.27 16.46 2.43
CA VAL A 136 -0.58 17.76 2.26
C VAL A 136 -1.40 18.73 1.40
N THR A 137 -2.07 18.23 0.38
CA THR A 137 -2.77 19.04 -0.63
C THR A 137 -4.26 19.20 -0.37
N ALA A 138 -4.78 18.60 0.71
CA ALA A 138 -6.21 18.48 0.99
C ALA A 138 -7.02 17.89 -0.17
N ALA A 139 -6.42 16.97 -0.94
CA ALA A 139 -7.10 16.26 -2.02
C ALA A 139 -7.90 15.07 -1.47
N ARG A 140 -9.05 14.78 -2.11
CA ARG A 140 -9.95 13.68 -1.71
C ARG A 140 -9.62 12.35 -2.40
N SER A 141 -8.84 12.39 -3.46
CA SER A 141 -8.42 11.23 -4.23
C SER A 141 -7.09 11.51 -4.93
N ALA A 142 -6.45 10.43 -5.35
CA ALA A 142 -5.29 10.43 -6.21
C ALA A 142 -5.52 9.48 -7.39
N VAL A 143 -4.97 9.82 -8.54
CA VAL A 143 -4.86 8.95 -9.70
C VAL A 143 -3.43 8.46 -9.78
N LEU A 144 -3.26 7.14 -9.68
CA LEU A 144 -2.01 6.44 -9.90
C LEU A 144 -2.02 5.92 -11.35
N SER A 145 -1.21 6.56 -12.20
CA SER A 145 -1.05 6.23 -13.61
C SER A 145 0.26 5.48 -13.83
N ILE A 146 0.21 4.28 -14.37
CA ILE A 146 1.37 3.38 -14.48
C ILE A 146 1.59 2.99 -15.94
N ILE A 147 2.80 3.20 -16.44
CA ILE A 147 3.30 2.57 -17.66
C ILE A 147 4.21 1.41 -17.27
N THR A 148 3.92 0.22 -17.79
CA THR A 148 4.79 -0.94 -17.60
C THR A 148 5.82 -1.04 -18.71
N GLY A 149 6.98 -1.65 -18.43
CA GLY A 149 7.99 -1.95 -19.44
C GLY A 149 7.51 -2.86 -20.58
N GLY A 150 6.34 -3.50 -20.42
CA GLY A 150 5.69 -4.31 -21.46
C GLY A 150 4.72 -3.52 -22.35
N GLY A 151 4.68 -2.19 -22.24
CA GLY A 151 3.79 -1.34 -23.04
C GLY A 151 2.32 -1.31 -22.58
N LYS A 152 2.03 -1.80 -21.37
CA LYS A 152 0.70 -1.71 -20.76
C LYS A 152 0.58 -0.41 -19.98
N TRP A 153 -0.54 0.28 -20.15
CA TRP A 153 -0.93 1.43 -19.32
C TRP A 153 -2.07 1.04 -18.38
N ILE A 154 -2.00 1.54 -17.15
CA ILE A 154 -2.94 1.23 -16.06
C ILE A 154 -3.24 2.51 -15.31
N GLU A 155 -4.50 2.72 -15.01
CA GLU A 155 -4.99 3.83 -14.22
C GLU A 155 -5.72 3.28 -12.99
N MET A 156 -5.41 3.81 -11.81
CA MET A 156 -6.12 3.50 -10.58
C MET A 156 -6.50 4.80 -9.87
N THR A 157 -7.78 4.94 -9.52
CA THR A 157 -8.22 6.00 -8.62
C THR A 157 -8.21 5.49 -7.19
N ILE A 158 -7.47 6.15 -6.31
CA ILE A 158 -7.32 5.81 -4.90
C ILE A 158 -7.96 6.92 -4.06
N PRO A 159 -8.98 6.63 -3.25
CA PRO A 159 -9.58 7.61 -2.36
C PRO A 159 -8.65 7.92 -1.18
N ALA A 160 -8.79 9.13 -0.62
CA ALA A 160 -8.20 9.44 0.67
C ALA A 160 -8.81 8.51 1.74
N ASP A 161 -7.94 7.91 2.57
CA ASP A 161 -8.33 7.00 3.64
C ASP A 161 -8.00 7.67 4.98
N PRO A 162 -9.02 8.13 5.75
CA PRO A 162 -8.81 8.80 7.03
C PRO A 162 -8.08 7.94 8.07
N LEU A 163 -8.31 6.62 8.09
CA LEU A 163 -7.64 5.72 9.03
C LEU A 163 -6.17 5.56 8.66
N TYR A 164 -5.88 5.37 7.37
CA TYR A 164 -4.50 5.31 6.88
C TYR A 164 -3.77 6.64 7.15
N GLN A 165 -4.37 7.76 6.81
CA GLN A 165 -3.80 9.10 7.01
C GLN A 165 -3.52 9.40 8.48
N HIS A 166 -4.39 8.94 9.39
CA HIS A 166 -4.15 9.07 10.83
C HIS A 166 -2.89 8.30 11.29
N LEU A 167 -2.74 7.04 10.85
CA LEU A 167 -1.56 6.23 11.16
C LEU A 167 -0.29 6.81 10.54
N LEU A 168 -0.39 7.22 9.28
CA LEU A 168 0.68 7.87 8.52
C LEU A 168 1.17 9.14 9.24
N LEU A 169 0.26 10.05 9.59
CA LEU A 169 0.60 11.28 10.30
C LEU A 169 1.26 11.00 11.66
N THR A 170 0.79 9.98 12.36
CA THR A 170 1.38 9.56 13.63
C THR A 170 2.81 9.05 13.46
N ALA A 171 3.05 8.20 12.46
CA ALA A 171 4.37 7.67 12.15
C ALA A 171 5.34 8.78 11.72
N GLU A 172 4.91 9.64 10.79
CA GLU A 172 5.72 10.75 10.29
C GLU A 172 6.03 11.78 11.37
N LYS A 173 5.08 12.11 12.24
CA LYS A 173 5.31 13.01 13.38
C LYS A 173 6.31 12.42 14.37
N LYS A 174 6.21 11.11 14.66
CA LYS A 174 7.18 10.41 15.51
C LYS A 174 8.57 10.44 14.88
N PHE A 175 8.66 10.15 13.58
CA PHE A 175 9.91 10.20 12.83
C PHE A 175 10.51 11.61 12.80
N TRP A 176 9.69 12.65 12.55
CA TRP A 176 10.16 14.03 12.52
C TRP A 176 10.70 14.48 13.89
N ARG A 177 10.05 14.07 14.99
CA ARG A 177 10.59 14.28 16.33
C ARG A 177 11.96 13.61 16.53
N CYS A 178 12.18 12.41 16.00
CA CYS A 178 13.49 11.76 16.01
C CYS A 178 14.54 12.56 15.22
N VAL A 179 14.16 13.15 14.09
CA VAL A 179 15.04 14.06 13.31
C VAL A 179 15.44 15.27 14.16
N GLU A 180 14.48 15.92 14.82
CA GLU A 180 14.70 17.11 15.64
C GLU A 180 15.53 16.83 16.91
N THR A 181 15.23 15.74 17.61
CA THR A 181 15.87 15.38 18.90
C THR A 181 17.22 14.68 18.74
N GLY A 182 17.42 13.98 17.62
CA GLY A 182 18.61 13.14 17.41
C GLY A 182 18.51 11.75 18.00
N GLU A 183 17.36 11.37 18.56
CA GLU A 183 17.09 9.98 18.91
C GLU A 183 16.89 9.16 17.62
N PRO A 184 17.55 7.99 17.47
CA PRO A 184 17.34 7.13 16.30
C PRO A 184 15.89 6.66 16.21
N PRO A 185 15.27 6.66 15.01
CA PRO A 185 13.91 6.19 14.84
C PRO A 185 13.85 4.66 14.96
N GLN A 186 12.69 4.17 15.39
CA GLN A 186 12.34 2.75 15.34
C GLN A 186 11.22 2.56 14.32
N LEU A 187 11.14 1.36 13.74
CA LEU A 187 10.02 0.97 12.89
C LEU A 187 8.69 1.27 13.60
N PHE A 188 7.72 1.78 12.84
CA PHE A 188 6.41 2.08 13.39
C PHE A 188 5.68 0.80 13.82
N GLY A 189 5.87 -0.30 13.07
CA GLY A 189 5.46 -1.65 13.47
C GLY A 189 3.96 -1.92 13.44
N ILE A 190 3.18 -1.07 12.76
CA ILE A 190 1.73 -1.26 12.59
C ILE A 190 1.46 -1.50 11.11
N GLU A 191 0.78 -2.62 10.80
CA GLU A 191 0.25 -2.85 9.46
C GLU A 191 -0.88 -1.86 9.18
N PRO A 192 -0.74 -0.98 8.18
CA PRO A 192 -1.82 -0.09 7.81
C PRO A 192 -2.97 -0.84 7.13
N PRO A 193 -4.18 -0.27 7.08
CA PRO A 193 -5.29 -0.84 6.33
C PRO A 193 -4.90 -1.16 4.89
N ARG A 194 -5.32 -2.33 4.38
CA ARG A 194 -5.10 -2.69 2.99
C ARG A 194 -5.92 -1.78 2.08
N PRO A 195 -5.36 -1.32 0.93
CA PRO A 195 -6.14 -0.58 -0.04
C PRO A 195 -7.36 -1.40 -0.47
N GLN A 196 -8.56 -0.82 -0.33
CA GLN A 196 -9.75 -1.41 -0.92
C GLN A 196 -9.78 -1.02 -2.40
N LEU A 197 -9.39 -1.95 -3.28
CA LEU A 197 -9.62 -1.80 -4.70
C LEU A 197 -11.07 -2.19 -5.03
N GLU A 198 -11.71 -1.44 -5.92
CA GLU A 198 -13.03 -1.84 -6.42
C GLU A 198 -12.92 -3.16 -7.19
N ALA A 199 -13.70 -4.16 -6.78
CA ALA A 199 -13.71 -5.49 -7.38
C ALA A 199 -14.53 -5.52 -8.69
N VAL A 200 -14.08 -4.77 -9.71
CA VAL A 200 -14.79 -4.61 -10.99
C VAL A 200 -14.27 -5.54 -12.10
N ARG A 201 -13.06 -6.09 -11.94
CA ARG A 201 -12.39 -6.85 -12.99
C ARG A 201 -12.72 -8.34 -12.92
N MET A 202 -13.20 -8.89 -14.04
CA MET A 202 -13.24 -10.33 -14.27
C MET A 202 -11.91 -10.77 -14.90
N VAL A 203 -11.32 -11.86 -14.37
CA VAL A 203 -10.04 -12.37 -14.84
C VAL A 203 -10.19 -13.85 -15.20
N ASP A 204 -9.83 -14.21 -16.43
CA ASP A 204 -9.61 -15.61 -16.79
C ASP A 204 -8.23 -16.05 -16.30
N MET A 205 -8.22 -17.03 -15.40
CA MET A 205 -7.01 -17.58 -14.78
C MET A 205 -6.51 -18.84 -15.48
N SER A 206 -7.08 -19.21 -16.63
CA SER A 206 -6.70 -20.39 -17.42
C SER A 206 -5.20 -20.48 -17.74
N GLY A 207 -4.51 -19.35 -17.88
CA GLY A 207 -3.07 -19.28 -18.12
C GLY A 207 -2.16 -19.44 -16.88
N SER A 208 -2.71 -19.56 -15.67
CA SER A 208 -1.93 -19.67 -14.42
C SER A 208 -1.78 -21.13 -13.98
N ASN A 209 -0.57 -21.67 -14.04
CA ASN A 209 -0.28 -23.05 -13.62
C ASN A 209 -0.64 -23.31 -12.15
N MET A 210 -0.31 -22.37 -11.24
CA MET A 210 -0.68 -22.52 -9.83
C MET A 210 -2.20 -22.48 -9.62
N TRP A 211 -2.90 -21.63 -10.38
CA TRP A 211 -4.36 -21.61 -10.31
C TRP A 211 -4.95 -22.95 -10.74
N ALA A 212 -4.46 -23.52 -11.85
CA ALA A 212 -4.92 -24.81 -12.34
C ALA A 212 -4.70 -25.94 -11.31
N GLU A 213 -3.52 -26.00 -10.69
CA GLU A 213 -3.20 -26.98 -9.64
C GLU A 213 -4.15 -26.86 -8.44
N PHE A 214 -4.31 -25.65 -7.88
CA PHE A 214 -5.18 -25.46 -6.72
C PHE A 214 -6.66 -25.59 -7.06
N ALA A 215 -7.08 -25.21 -8.27
CA ALA A 215 -8.45 -25.42 -8.73
C ALA A 215 -8.78 -26.91 -8.82
N GLU A 216 -7.84 -27.75 -9.25
CA GLU A 216 -8.04 -29.20 -9.29
C GLU A 216 -8.18 -29.79 -7.87
N ILE A 217 -7.29 -29.42 -6.95
CA ILE A 217 -7.37 -29.84 -5.55
C ILE A 217 -8.73 -29.42 -4.97
N TYR A 218 -9.12 -28.15 -5.15
CA TYR A 218 -10.36 -27.60 -4.63
C TYR A 218 -11.58 -28.33 -5.18
N ARG A 219 -11.65 -28.60 -6.49
CA ARG A 219 -12.75 -29.37 -7.09
C ARG A 219 -12.81 -30.78 -6.54
N ARG A 220 -11.67 -31.46 -6.44
CA ARG A 220 -11.56 -32.84 -5.94
C ARG A 220 -11.98 -32.95 -4.47
N THR A 221 -11.69 -31.96 -3.64
CA THR A 221 -11.99 -32.01 -2.19
C THR A 221 -13.32 -31.36 -1.81
N LYS A 222 -14.03 -30.72 -2.75
CA LYS A 222 -15.26 -29.96 -2.48
C LYS A 222 -16.32 -30.80 -1.75
N ASP A 223 -16.63 -31.98 -2.26
CA ASP A 223 -17.71 -32.81 -1.71
C ASP A 223 -17.30 -33.42 -0.36
N ALA A 224 -16.06 -33.90 -0.24
CA ALA A 224 -15.53 -34.39 1.04
C ALA A 224 -15.48 -33.29 2.12
N ALA A 225 -15.16 -32.05 1.74
CA ALA A 225 -15.20 -30.91 2.66
C ALA A 225 -16.63 -30.57 3.09
N ALA A 226 -17.61 -30.66 2.18
CA ALA A 226 -19.02 -30.47 2.50
C ALA A 226 -19.55 -31.56 3.44
N GLU A 227 -19.25 -32.83 3.17
CA GLU A 227 -19.59 -33.95 4.06
C GLU A 227 -18.92 -33.81 5.42
N HIS A 228 -17.65 -33.38 5.46
CA HIS A 228 -16.93 -33.14 6.71
C HIS A 228 -17.57 -32.03 7.55
N GLU A 229 -17.93 -30.88 6.95
CA GLU A 229 -18.60 -29.80 7.68
C GLU A 229 -20.02 -30.19 8.13
N GLN A 230 -20.75 -30.96 7.32
CA GLN A 230 -22.04 -31.52 7.72
C GLN A 230 -21.89 -32.45 8.93
N ALA A 231 -21.00 -33.46 8.84
CA ALA A 231 -20.76 -34.41 9.93
C ALA A 231 -20.29 -33.71 11.20
N LYS A 232 -19.45 -32.68 11.09
CA LYS A 232 -19.00 -31.84 12.19
C LYS A 232 -20.15 -31.07 12.85
N GLY A 233 -21.13 -30.60 12.06
CA GLY A 233 -22.36 -29.99 12.57
C GLY A 233 -23.20 -30.98 13.38
N GLU A 234 -23.49 -32.15 12.81
CA GLU A 234 -24.26 -33.21 13.49
C GLU A 234 -23.56 -33.70 14.76
N LEU A 235 -22.25 -33.94 14.70
CA LEU A 235 -21.47 -34.35 15.88
C LEU A 235 -21.54 -33.30 17.00
N LYS A 236 -21.54 -31.99 16.69
CA LYS A 236 -21.69 -30.95 17.72
C LYS A 236 -23.05 -31.03 18.40
N ALA A 237 -24.12 -31.27 17.64
CA ALA A 237 -25.47 -31.39 18.17
C ALA A 237 -25.63 -32.61 19.09
N LEU A 238 -24.83 -33.65 18.88
CA LEU A 238 -24.81 -34.86 19.71
C LEU A 238 -24.01 -34.72 21.02
N VAL A 239 -23.16 -33.70 21.17
CA VAL A 239 -22.38 -33.51 22.41
C VAL A 239 -23.28 -32.89 23.49
N PRO A 240 -23.49 -33.55 24.64
CA PRO A 240 -24.28 -33.01 25.74
C PRO A 240 -23.76 -31.65 26.22
N ASP A 241 -24.65 -30.76 26.67
CA ASP A 241 -24.29 -29.40 27.07
C ASP A 241 -23.39 -29.32 28.30
N ASP A 242 -23.50 -30.29 29.21
CA ASP A 242 -22.68 -30.44 30.41
C ASP A 242 -21.36 -31.20 30.16
N ALA A 243 -21.20 -31.81 28.99
CA ALA A 243 -20.00 -32.56 28.65
C ALA A 243 -18.83 -31.64 28.31
N LYS A 244 -17.77 -31.72 29.12
CA LYS A 244 -16.46 -31.12 28.82
C LYS A 244 -15.75 -31.83 27.66
N GLU A 245 -15.95 -33.14 27.54
CA GLU A 245 -15.38 -33.98 26.50
C GLU A 245 -16.38 -35.10 26.14
N ALA A 246 -16.45 -35.47 24.86
CA ALA A 246 -17.16 -36.64 24.37
C ALA A 246 -16.26 -37.40 23.38
N CYS A 247 -16.25 -38.73 23.41
CA CYS A 247 -15.43 -39.52 22.49
C CYS A 247 -16.13 -40.82 22.07
N GLY A 248 -15.78 -41.31 20.88
CA GLY A 248 -16.31 -42.55 20.32
C GLY A 248 -15.99 -42.65 18.83
N ASN A 249 -15.94 -43.89 18.32
CA ASN A 249 -15.74 -44.18 16.89
C ASN A 249 -14.57 -43.41 16.24
N GLY A 250 -13.44 -43.29 16.94
CA GLY A 250 -12.24 -42.62 16.41
C GLY A 250 -12.30 -41.09 16.41
N VAL A 251 -13.27 -40.47 17.09
CA VAL A 251 -13.38 -39.01 17.21
C VAL A 251 -13.48 -38.61 18.68
N ARG A 252 -12.79 -37.54 19.05
CA ARG A 252 -12.91 -36.87 20.35
C ARG A 252 -13.35 -35.41 20.14
N ALA A 253 -14.40 -35.00 20.84
CA ALA A 253 -14.88 -33.63 20.92
C ALA A 253 -14.48 -33.00 22.26
N LYS A 254 -13.93 -31.78 22.26
CA LYS A 254 -13.59 -31.01 23.46
C LYS A 254 -14.34 -29.69 23.46
N ARG A 255 -15.01 -29.37 24.57
CA ARG A 255 -15.71 -28.10 24.79
C ARG A 255 -14.80 -27.11 25.53
N SER A 256 -14.61 -25.92 24.97
CA SER A 256 -13.85 -24.84 25.59
C SER A 256 -14.64 -24.18 26.72
N LYS A 257 -13.98 -23.32 27.52
CA LYS A 257 -14.66 -22.48 28.53
C LYS A 257 -15.67 -21.50 27.92
N SER A 258 -15.54 -21.16 26.64
CA SER A 258 -16.47 -20.31 25.89
C SER A 258 -17.58 -21.11 25.18
N GLY A 259 -17.65 -22.42 25.38
CA GLY A 259 -18.66 -23.30 24.79
C GLY A 259 -18.35 -23.79 23.37
N ALA A 260 -17.21 -23.40 22.78
CA ALA A 260 -16.82 -23.85 21.44
C ALA A 260 -16.39 -25.33 21.47
N ILE A 261 -16.86 -26.11 20.50
CA ILE A 261 -16.54 -27.53 20.37
C ILE A 261 -15.55 -27.73 19.22
N SER A 262 -14.42 -28.36 19.52
CA SER A 262 -13.39 -28.78 18.55
C SER A 262 -13.28 -30.30 18.50
N PHE A 263 -12.94 -30.85 17.34
CA PHE A 263 -12.77 -32.30 17.14
C PHE A 263 -11.31 -32.68 16.88
N GLU A 264 -10.94 -33.86 17.35
CA GLU A 264 -9.65 -34.50 17.17
C GLU A 264 -9.92 -35.94 16.69
N VAL A 265 -9.30 -36.34 15.57
CA VAL A 265 -9.34 -37.74 15.12
C VAL A 265 -8.36 -38.53 15.98
N ILE A 266 -8.84 -39.58 16.62
CA ILE A 266 -8.07 -40.44 17.51
C ILE A 266 -8.03 -41.87 16.96
N ALA A 267 -6.98 -42.62 17.29
CA ALA A 267 -6.92 -44.03 16.91
C ALA A 267 -8.11 -44.80 17.48
N VAL A 268 -8.75 -45.62 16.65
CA VAL A 268 -9.76 -46.58 17.12
C VAL A 268 -9.02 -47.74 17.77
N ALA A 269 -9.31 -48.02 19.04
CA ALA A 269 -8.79 -49.18 19.76
C ALA A 269 -9.49 -50.47 19.32
#